data_AF-A0A4W5R9S5-F1
#
_entry.id   AF-A0A4W5R9S5-F1
#
_cell.length_a   1.000
_cell.length_b   1.000
_cell.length_c   1.000
_cell.angle_alpha   90.00
_cell.angle_beta   90.00
_cell.angle_gamma   90.00
#
_symmetry.space_group_name_H-M   'P 1'
#
loop_
_entity.id
_entity.type
_entity.pdbx_description
1 polymer ?
#
loop_
_entity_poly.entity_id
_entity_poly.type
_entity_poly.pdbx_seq_one_letter_code
_entity_poly.pdbx_strand_id
1 'polypeptide(L)'
;WNLTKQQNGFKITLKILEDNLLSRLSSASGNFLGDTELVENLEITKRTAAEIEEKVKEAKVTEAKINEAREHYRPAAARASLLYFIMNDLNKIHPMYQFSLKVHPPLY
;
A
#
# COMPACT_ATOMS: atom_id res chain seq x y z
N TRP A 1 0.78 -1.74 4.93
CA TRP A 1 -0.60 -1.26 5.06
C TRP A 1 -0.73 0.25 4.77
N ASN A 2 0.21 1.08 5.24
CA ASN A 2 0.19 2.53 4.96
C ASN A 2 0.38 2.87 3.46
N LEU A 3 1.35 2.23 2.78
CA LEU A 3 1.65 2.51 1.36
C LEU A 3 0.46 2.25 0.42
N THR A 4 -0.18 1.08 0.52
CA THR A 4 -1.35 0.73 -0.30
C THR A 4 -2.53 1.67 -0.04
N LYS A 5 -2.73 2.09 1.22
CA LYS A 5 -3.78 3.05 1.57
C LYS A 5 -3.49 4.44 1.00
N GLN A 6 -2.25 4.91 1.04
CA GLN A 6 -1.82 6.16 0.40
C GLN A 6 -1.98 6.10 -1.12
N GLN A 7 -1.55 5.02 -1.78
CA GLN A 7 -1.71 4.85 -3.24
C GLN A 7 -3.19 4.89 -3.66
N ASN A 8 -4.08 4.22 -2.92
CA ASN A 8 -5.51 4.28 -3.18
C ASN A 8 -6.06 5.70 -2.96
N GLY A 9 -5.61 6.40 -1.91
CA GLY A 9 -5.96 7.79 -1.66
C GLY A 9 -5.58 8.70 -2.83
N PHE A 10 -4.32 8.62 -3.30
CA PHE A 10 -3.84 9.42 -4.43
C PHE A 10 -4.63 9.14 -5.71
N LYS A 11 -4.96 7.87 -5.99
CA LYS A 11 -5.76 7.50 -7.17
C LYS A 11 -7.18 8.06 -7.12
N ILE A 12 -7.80 8.08 -5.94
CA ILE A 12 -9.13 8.69 -5.73
C ILE A 12 -9.03 10.21 -5.91
N THR A 13 -8.05 10.86 -5.29
CA THR A 13 -7.85 12.31 -5.40
C THR A 13 -7.59 12.75 -6.84
N LEU A 14 -6.75 12.03 -7.58
CA LEU A 14 -6.50 12.27 -9.02
C LEU A 14 -7.80 12.23 -9.83
N LYS A 15 -8.61 11.19 -9.63
CA LYS A 15 -9.89 11.05 -10.32
C LYS A 15 -10.86 12.19 -10.00
N ILE A 16 -10.93 12.59 -8.73
CA ILE A 16 -11.76 13.72 -8.30
C ILE A 16 -11.27 15.03 -8.96
N LEU A 17 -9.96 15.26 -9.02
CA LEU A 17 -9.40 16.44 -9.70
C LEU A 17 -9.73 16.43 -11.20
N GLU A 18 -9.61 15.28 -11.85
CA GLU A 18 -9.91 15.10 -13.28
C GLU A 18 -11.40 15.33 -13.57
N ASP A 19 -12.30 14.74 -12.76
CA ASP A 19 -13.75 14.93 -12.88
C ASP A 19 -14.15 16.40 -12.63
N ASN A 20 -13.53 17.07 -11.65
CA ASN A 20 -13.75 18.49 -11.39
C ASN A 20 -13.29 19.37 -12.57
N LEU A 21 -12.12 19.06 -13.13
CA LEU A 21 -11.59 19.76 -14.30
C LEU A 21 -12.53 19.60 -15.50
N LEU A 22 -12.98 18.38 -15.77
CA LEU A 22 -13.88 18.06 -16.89
C LEU A 22 -15.24 18.74 -16.74
N SER A 23 -15.79 18.72 -15.53
CA SER A 23 -17.06 19.39 -15.18
C SER A 23 -16.97 20.90 -15.38
N ARG A 24 -15.89 21.52 -14.91
CA ARG A 24 -15.65 22.97 -15.07
C ARG A 24 -15.46 23.34 -16.54
N LEU A 25 -14.68 22.57 -17.30
CA LEU A 25 -14.47 22.80 -18.73
C LEU A 25 -15.79 22.73 -19.52
N SER A 26 -16.63 21.74 -19.20
CA SER A 26 -17.96 21.57 -19.81
C SER A 26 -18.93 22.69 -19.45
N SER A 27 -18.82 23.24 -18.24
CA SER A 27 -19.67 24.33 -17.74
C SER A 27 -19.24 25.71 -18.27
N ALA A 28 -17.97 25.85 -18.66
CA ALA A 28 -17.37 27.12 -19.05
C ALA A 28 -17.64 27.55 -20.51
N SER A 29 -18.55 26.88 -21.23
CA SER A 29 -18.94 27.18 -22.62
C SER A 29 -19.45 28.61 -22.90
N GLY A 30 -19.59 29.47 -21.87
CA GLY A 30 -20.12 30.84 -22.02
C GLY A 30 -19.24 31.99 -21.52
N ASN A 31 -18.35 31.80 -20.54
CA ASN A 31 -17.55 32.91 -19.97
C ASN A 31 -16.30 32.44 -19.18
N PHE A 32 -15.41 31.68 -19.81
CA PHE A 32 -14.18 31.16 -19.18
C PHE A 32 -13.16 32.26 -18.79
N LEU A 33 -13.10 33.37 -19.54
CA LEU A 33 -12.09 34.42 -19.35
C LEU A 33 -12.47 35.48 -18.30
N GLY A 34 -13.74 35.54 -17.88
CA GLY A 34 -14.22 36.55 -16.93
C GLY A 34 -14.02 36.18 -15.46
N ASP A 35 -13.69 34.91 -15.18
CA ASP A 35 -13.66 34.36 -13.84
C ASP A 35 -12.20 34.02 -13.49
N THR A 36 -11.43 35.05 -13.13
CA THR A 36 -10.00 34.94 -12.77
C THR A 36 -9.76 33.91 -11.66
N GLU A 37 -10.74 33.75 -10.77
CA GLU A 37 -10.76 32.73 -9.71
C GLU A 37 -10.83 31.30 -10.27
N LEU A 38 -11.52 31.10 -11.39
CA LEU A 38 -11.63 29.79 -12.04
C LEU A 38 -10.31 29.36 -12.69
N VAL A 39 -9.60 30.31 -13.32
CA VAL A 39 -8.28 30.09 -13.95
C VAL A 39 -7.22 29.78 -12.89
N GLU A 40 -7.20 30.53 -11.79
CA GLU A 40 -6.24 30.33 -10.70
C GLU A 40 -6.44 28.97 -10.01
N ASN A 41 -7.69 28.58 -9.76
CA ASN A 41 -8.03 27.26 -9.25
C ASN A 41 -7.65 26.13 -10.22
N LEU A 42 -7.76 26.34 -11.53
CA LEU A 42 -7.35 25.37 -12.55
C LEU A 42 -5.84 25.13 -12.52
N GLU A 43 -5.05 26.20 -12.42
CA GLU A 43 -3.59 26.11 -12.32
C GLU A 43 -3.15 25.40 -11.02
N ILE A 44 -3.80 25.70 -9.90
CA ILE A 44 -3.57 25.00 -8.63
C ILE A 44 -3.91 23.51 -8.75
N THR A 45 -5.04 23.19 -9.36
CA THR A 45 -5.51 21.81 -9.59
C THR A 45 -4.50 21.06 -10.45
N LYS A 46 -4.06 21.65 -11.55
CA LYS A 46 -3.08 21.07 -12.48
C LYS A 46 -1.73 20.82 -11.80
N ARG A 47 -1.22 21.79 -11.03
CA ARG A 47 0.00 21.62 -10.23
C ARG A 47 -0.12 20.49 -9.22
N THR A 48 -1.23 20.45 -8.48
CA THR A 48 -1.48 19.42 -7.47
C THR A 48 -1.57 18.03 -8.12
N ALA A 49 -2.22 17.91 -9.28
CA ALA A 49 -2.28 16.67 -10.03
C ALA A 49 -0.89 16.19 -10.46
N ALA A 50 -0.04 17.09 -10.97
CA ALA A 50 1.34 16.77 -11.37
C ALA A 50 2.19 16.31 -10.17
N GLU A 51 2.06 16.97 -9.02
CA GLU A 51 2.75 16.56 -7.79
C GLU A 51 2.30 15.17 -7.31
N ILE A 52 1.00 14.89 -7.35
CA ILE A 52 0.46 13.57 -6.99
C ILE A 52 0.95 12.50 -7.97
N GLU A 53 1.01 12.80 -9.26
CA GLU A 53 1.48 11.85 -10.27
C GLU A 53 2.95 11.46 -10.05
N GLU A 54 3.79 12.43 -9.70
CA GLU A 54 5.19 12.17 -9.37
C GLU A 54 5.31 11.32 -8.09
N LYS A 55 4.54 11.64 -7.05
CA LYS A 55 4.47 10.85 -5.81
C LYS A 55 4.02 9.41 -6.08
N VAL A 56 3.10 9.19 -7.02
CA VAL A 56 2.64 7.86 -7.41
C VAL A 56 3.75 7.08 -8.13
N LYS A 57 4.55 7.74 -8.99
CA LYS A 57 5.72 7.11 -9.62
C LYS A 57 6.76 6.67 -8.59
N GLU A 58 7.13 7.55 -7.67
CA GLU A 58 8.06 7.24 -6.57
C GLU A 58 7.55 6.08 -5.70
N ALA A 59 6.25 6.08 -5.40
CA ALA A 59 5.61 5.01 -4.63
C ALA A 59 5.67 3.66 -5.35
N LYS A 60 5.50 3.62 -6.68
CA LYS A 60 5.64 2.38 -7.48
C LYS A 60 7.07 1.83 -7.47
N VAL A 61 8.07 2.72 -7.59
CA VAL A 61 9.49 2.31 -7.50
C VAL A 61 9.78 1.74 -6.12
N THR A 62 9.27 2.38 -5.07
CA THR A 62 9.43 1.91 -3.69
C THR A 62 8.72 0.58 -3.47
N GLU A 63 7.51 0.40 -4.01
CA GLU A 63 6.76 -0.85 -3.96
C GLU A 63 7.50 -1.99 -4.65
N ALA A 64 8.10 -1.74 -5.82
CA ALA A 64 8.91 -2.73 -6.52
C ALA A 64 10.10 -3.20 -5.67
N LYS A 65 10.83 -2.27 -5.04
CA LYS A 65 11.93 -2.58 -4.12
C LYS A 65 11.47 -3.38 -2.90
N ILE A 66 10.31 -3.01 -2.32
CA ILE A 66 9.71 -3.76 -1.21
C ILE A 66 9.34 -5.17 -1.66
N ASN A 67 8.78 -5.32 -2.86
CA ASN A 67 8.38 -6.63 -3.38
C ASN A 67 9.60 -7.53 -3.63
N GLU A 68 10.67 -6.99 -4.22
CA GLU A 68 11.95 -7.68 -4.38
C GLU A 68 12.52 -8.13 -3.03
N ALA A 69 12.57 -7.22 -2.04
CA ALA A 69 13.01 -7.58 -0.69
C ALA A 69 12.13 -8.68 -0.07
N ARG A 70 10.81 -8.68 -0.32
CA ARG A 70 9.89 -9.73 0.15
C ARG A 70 10.14 -11.07 -0.51
N GLU A 71 10.55 -11.13 -1.77
CA GLU A 71 10.89 -12.39 -2.45
C GLU A 71 12.04 -13.12 -1.75
N HIS A 72 13.03 -12.39 -1.20
CA HIS A 72 14.11 -12.99 -0.43
C HIS A 72 13.63 -13.70 0.85
N TYR A 73 12.53 -13.24 1.46
CA TYR A 73 11.94 -13.89 2.63
C TYR A 73 10.96 -15.02 2.28
N ARG A 74 10.49 -15.10 1.03
CA ARG A 74 9.55 -16.15 0.58
C ARG A 74 10.01 -17.58 0.85
N PRO A 75 11.27 -17.99 0.56
CA PRO A 75 11.72 -19.35 0.87
C PRO A 75 11.83 -19.63 2.36
N ALA A 76 12.18 -18.62 3.18
CA ALA A 76 12.21 -18.76 4.64
C ALA A 76 10.78 -18.91 5.21
N ALA A 77 9.83 -18.11 4.72
CA ALA A 77 8.42 -18.20 5.09
C ALA A 77 7.82 -19.55 4.71
N ALA A 78 8.13 -20.09 3.53
CA ALA A 78 7.67 -21.41 3.09
C ALA A 78 8.19 -22.55 3.99
N ARG A 79 9.47 -22.50 4.38
CA ARG A 79 10.04 -23.46 5.34
C ARG A 79 9.41 -23.33 6.73
N ALA A 80 9.19 -22.10 7.20
CA ALA A 80 8.54 -21.85 8.48
C ALA A 80 7.09 -22.33 8.51
N SER A 81 6.32 -22.12 7.42
CA SER A 81 4.96 -22.65 7.31
C SER A 81 4.94 -24.18 7.30
N LEU A 82 5.87 -24.82 6.59
CA LEU A 82 5.98 -26.28 6.58
C LEU A 82 6.29 -26.82 7.99
N LEU A 83 7.24 -26.21 8.70
CA LEU A 83 7.58 -26.58 10.07
C LEU A 83 6.37 -26.43 11.00
N TYR A 84 5.61 -25.34 10.88
CA TYR A 84 4.38 -25.13 11.65
C TYR A 84 3.36 -26.25 11.40
N PHE A 85 3.11 -26.61 10.13
CA PHE A 85 2.19 -27.70 9.81
C PHE A 85 2.67 -29.05 10.36
N ILE A 86 3.96 -29.36 10.24
CA ILE A 86 4.55 -30.57 10.82
C ILE A 86 4.39 -30.61 12.35
N MET A 87 4.66 -29.50 13.04
CA MET A 87 4.48 -29.41 14.50
C MET A 87 3.00 -29.57 14.90
N ASN A 88 2.09 -28.96 14.14
CA ASN A 88 0.66 -29.07 14.37
C ASN A 88 0.16 -30.51 14.17
N ASP A 89 0.68 -31.22 13.16
CA ASP A 89 0.35 -32.62 12.91
C ASP A 89 0.97 -33.56 13.95
N LEU A 90 2.18 -33.27 14.43
CA LEU A 90 2.81 -34.01 15.52
C LEU A 90 2.05 -33.88 16.84
N ASN A 91 1.47 -32.70 17.12
CA ASN A 91 0.59 -32.48 18.28
C ASN A 91 -0.68 -33.34 18.23
N LYS A 92 -1.18 -33.70 17.03
CA LYS A 92 -2.34 -34.59 16.87
C LYS A 92 -2.01 -36.07 17.14
N ILE A 93 -0.74 -36.46 17.07
CA ILE A 93 -0.32 -37.87 17.22
C ILE A 93 -0.13 -38.22 18.70
N HIS A 94 0.44 -37.33 19.52
CA HIS A 94 0.49 -37.54 20.98
C HIS A 94 0.71 -36.21 21.75
N PRO A 95 -0.12 -35.88 22.77
CA PRO A 95 0.03 -34.64 23.56
C PRO A 95 1.37 -34.48 24.29
N MET A 96 2.17 -35.55 24.46
CA MET A 96 3.53 -35.45 25.04
C MET A 96 4.53 -34.72 24.13
N TYR A 97 4.28 -34.58 22.83
CA TYR A 97 5.12 -33.78 21.94
C TYR A 97 4.88 -32.27 22.09
N GLN A 98 3.95 -31.87 22.96
CA GLN A 98 3.89 -30.53 23.52
C GLN A 98 5.09 -30.35 24.48
N PHE A 99 6.28 -30.10 23.93
CA PHE A 99 7.42 -29.69 24.75
C PHE A 99 7.10 -28.31 25.35
N SER A 100 6.66 -28.36 26.60
CA SER A 100 6.76 -27.23 27.52
C SER A 100 8.23 -26.79 27.55
N LEU A 101 8.48 -25.53 27.18
CA LEU A 101 9.73 -24.79 27.38
C LEU A 101 10.01 -24.52 28.88
N LYS A 102 9.81 -25.53 29.73
CA LYS A 102 10.14 -25.53 31.16
C LYS A 102 10.62 -26.92 31.59
N VAL A 103 11.79 -27.30 31.12
CA VAL A 103 12.73 -28.05 31.96
C VAL A 103 14.11 -27.44 31.71
N HIS A 104 14.33 -26.28 32.30
CA HIS A 104 15.65 -25.94 32.80
C HIS A 104 15.71 -26.56 34.20
N PRO A 105 16.47 -27.64 34.44
CA PRO A 105 16.78 -28.03 35.81
C PRO A 105 17.66 -26.92 36.40
N PRO A 106 17.44 -26.46 37.65
CA PRO A 106 18.48 -25.71 38.32
C PRO A 106 19.69 -26.64 38.50
N LEU A 107 20.87 -26.05 38.34
CA LEU A 107 22.20 -26.66 38.45
C LEU A 107 22.39 -27.46 39.77
N TYR A 108 23.36 -28.39 39.72
CA TYR A 108 23.91 -29.29 40.76
C TYR A 108 23.33 -30.71 40.84
#